data_AF-A0A450YCT2-F1
#
_entry.id   AF-A0A450YCT2-F1
#
_cell.length_a   1.000
_cell.length_b   1.000
_cell.length_c   1.000
_cell.angle_alpha   90.00
_cell.angle_beta   90.00
_cell.angle_gamma   90.00
#
_symmetry.space_group_name_H-M   'P 1'
#
loop_
_entity.id
_entity.type
_entity.pdbx_description
1 polymer ?
#
loop_
_entity_poly.entity_id
_entity_poly.type
_entity_poly.pdbx_seq_one_letter_code
_entity_poly.pdbx_strand_id
1 'polypeptide(L)'
;MIRTILSVLLLGLITVSQASVADDMKKQLESAIKGNDAKAVNDLFYHNKIDVSTVGESGKNFLMLAVDVGNREIVSLLLEKGKADVNFSTVIGETPLIVAAKKGKPGIVGLLLEHGAEVHAQMKSGWDALMVAARYGKTQAVEKLLGAGAKVKVMDKEDNTALMHAALKGHAQVIEALVDKSAEVGARNKLGNTALILAADQGHCRAVDALLKAGAKIEARDRFGATPLIISAARRHGCVTSLLLKKGANVNAYDENGHTALSEASAAGDEDMADLLLMNGADPDYWQHGVRCSLTPDHPAASDERNPCAIRKKDK
;
A
#
# COMPACT_ATOMS: atom_id res chain seq x y z
N MET A 1 63.24 26.24 -5.19
CA MET A 1 62.84 24.92 -4.63
C MET A 1 62.09 25.07 -3.30
N ILE A 2 62.67 25.71 -2.28
CA ILE A 2 62.03 25.87 -0.94
C ILE A 2 60.72 26.69 -0.99
N ARG A 3 60.68 27.82 -1.73
CA ARG A 3 59.45 28.62 -1.90
C ARG A 3 58.29 27.84 -2.54
N THR A 4 58.61 26.99 -3.51
CA THR A 4 57.62 26.17 -4.23
C THR A 4 57.05 25.09 -3.31
N ILE A 5 57.90 24.43 -2.53
CA ILE A 5 57.49 23.41 -1.54
C ILE A 5 56.65 24.03 -0.42
N LEU A 6 57.02 25.21 0.10
CA LEU A 6 56.21 25.92 1.09
C LEU A 6 54.83 26.32 0.55
N SER A 7 54.76 26.76 -0.72
CA SER A 7 53.47 27.12 -1.33
C SER A 7 52.53 25.92 -1.49
N VAL A 8 53.08 24.76 -1.86
CA VAL A 8 52.30 23.52 -2.02
C VAL A 8 51.83 22.98 -0.67
N LEU A 9 52.67 23.04 0.38
CA LEU A 9 52.28 22.67 1.74
C LEU A 9 51.22 23.61 2.34
N LEU A 10 51.35 24.92 2.10
CA LEU A 10 50.38 25.91 2.57
C LEU A 10 49.03 25.75 1.85
N LEU A 11 49.04 25.54 0.53
CA LEU A 11 47.86 25.19 -0.25
C LEU A 11 47.23 23.89 0.25
N GLY A 12 48.03 22.85 0.52
CA GLY A 12 47.56 21.59 1.07
C GLY A 12 46.94 21.69 2.47
N LEU A 13 47.49 22.54 3.35
CA LEU A 13 46.93 22.80 4.68
C LEU A 13 45.62 23.59 4.60
N ILE A 14 45.54 24.59 3.71
CA ILE A 14 44.32 25.38 3.48
C ILE A 14 43.20 24.50 2.92
N THR A 15 43.49 23.62 1.96
CA THR A 15 42.49 22.73 1.38
C THR A 15 41.98 21.69 2.38
N VAL A 16 42.86 21.08 3.17
CA VAL A 16 42.46 20.14 4.25
C VAL A 16 41.62 20.85 5.32
N SER A 17 42.00 22.06 5.73
CA SER A 17 41.27 22.85 6.72
C SER A 17 39.89 23.30 6.23
N GLN A 18 39.75 23.64 4.94
CA GLN A 18 38.43 24.01 4.39
C GLN A 18 37.51 22.79 4.24
N ALA A 19 38.07 21.62 3.89
CA ALA A 19 37.30 20.38 3.82
C ALA A 19 36.76 19.95 5.20
N SER A 20 37.57 20.07 6.27
CA SER A 20 37.11 19.72 7.63
C SER A 20 36.00 20.65 8.13
N VAL A 21 36.10 21.96 7.86
CA VAL A 21 35.08 22.94 8.24
C VAL A 21 33.75 22.66 7.51
N ALA A 22 33.80 22.34 6.22
CA ALA A 22 32.60 22.00 5.46
C ALA A 22 31.89 20.75 6.02
N ASP A 23 32.64 19.74 6.45
CA ASP A 23 32.07 18.52 7.03
C ASP A 23 31.49 18.74 8.43
N ASP A 24 32.12 19.57 9.25
CA ASP A 24 31.56 19.95 10.56
C ASP A 24 30.25 20.74 10.41
N MET A 25 30.17 21.63 9.42
CA MET A 25 28.95 22.40 9.14
C MET A 25 27.80 21.51 8.63
N LYS A 26 28.11 20.49 7.82
CA LYS A 26 27.12 19.48 7.41
C LYS A 26 26.59 18.71 8.61
N LYS A 27 27.46 18.29 9.54
CA LYS A 27 27.04 17.62 10.77
C LYS A 27 26.19 18.52 11.66
N GLN A 28 26.53 19.81 11.77
CA GLN A 28 25.73 20.79 12.48
C GLN A 28 24.35 20.96 11.85
N LEU A 29 24.28 21.08 10.52
CA LEU A 29 23.02 21.15 9.79
C LEU A 29 22.18 19.88 9.98
N GLU A 30 22.80 18.71 9.87
CA GLU A 30 22.13 17.43 10.09
C GLU A 30 21.56 17.33 11.51
N SER A 31 22.35 17.73 12.51
CA SER A 31 21.95 17.75 13.91
C SER A 31 20.80 18.72 14.14
N ALA A 32 20.85 19.92 13.56
CA ALA A 32 19.78 20.91 13.65
C ALA A 32 18.47 20.41 13.01
N ILE A 33 18.54 19.75 11.84
CA ILE A 33 17.38 19.15 11.18
C ILE A 33 16.79 18.03 12.03
N LYS A 34 17.63 17.09 12.51
CA LYS A 34 17.21 15.97 13.37
C LYS A 34 16.63 16.44 14.70
N GLY A 35 17.20 17.52 15.26
CA GLY A 35 16.73 18.20 16.46
C GLY A 35 15.50 19.08 16.23
N ASN A 36 15.02 19.19 15.00
CA ASN A 36 13.88 20.02 14.61
C ASN A 36 14.04 21.52 14.94
N ASP A 37 15.27 22.03 14.86
CA ASP A 37 15.60 23.43 15.17
C ASP A 37 15.67 24.28 13.89
N ALA A 38 14.52 24.84 13.49
CA ALA A 38 14.43 25.69 12.30
C ALA A 38 15.28 26.95 12.40
N LYS A 39 15.49 27.49 13.60
CA LYS A 39 16.32 28.68 13.81
C LYS A 39 17.78 28.36 13.53
N ALA A 40 18.31 27.28 14.11
CA ALA A 40 19.68 26.84 13.85
C ALA A 40 19.90 26.53 12.36
N VAL A 41 18.93 25.88 11.70
CA VAL A 41 18.97 25.65 10.24
C VAL A 41 19.06 26.97 9.46
N ASN A 42 18.22 27.95 9.82
CA ASN A 42 18.20 29.25 9.17
C ASN A 42 19.50 30.04 9.39
N ASP A 43 20.02 30.07 10.62
CA ASP A 43 21.27 30.74 10.97
C ASP A 43 22.46 30.16 10.19
N LEU A 44 22.48 28.84 10.03
CA LEU A 44 23.49 28.14 9.21
C LEU A 44 23.45 28.58 7.74
N PHE A 45 22.28 28.85 7.15
CA PHE A 45 22.16 29.36 5.78
C PHE A 45 22.51 30.85 5.64
N TYR A 46 22.30 31.67 6.68
CA TYR A 46 22.63 33.10 6.62
C TYR A 46 24.13 33.35 6.56
N HIS A 47 24.91 32.56 7.30
CA HIS A 47 26.35 32.80 7.42
C HIS A 47 27.19 32.00 6.43
N ASN A 48 26.61 31.02 5.74
CA ASN A 48 27.39 30.03 5.01
C ASN A 48 26.79 29.59 3.68
N LYS A 49 27.65 29.30 2.71
CA LYS A 49 27.28 28.54 1.50
C LYS A 49 27.41 27.04 1.80
N ILE A 50 26.35 26.44 2.31
CA ILE A 50 26.30 25.00 2.60
C ILE A 50 25.76 24.27 1.38
N ASP A 51 26.52 23.29 0.89
CA ASP A 51 26.01 22.33 -0.09
C ASP A 51 25.07 21.34 0.61
N VAL A 52 23.80 21.38 0.22
CA VAL A 52 22.74 20.53 0.81
C VAL A 52 22.46 19.27 -0.01
N SER A 53 23.20 19.04 -1.09
CA SER A 53 23.07 17.85 -1.96
C SER A 53 23.62 16.58 -1.32
N THR A 54 24.39 16.71 -0.24
CA THR A 54 25.05 15.59 0.41
C THR A 54 24.07 14.55 0.92
N VAL A 55 24.43 13.29 0.73
CA VAL A 55 23.68 12.13 1.21
C VAL A 55 24.35 11.58 2.45
N GLY A 56 23.56 11.31 3.50
CA GLY A 56 24.05 10.58 4.67
C GLY A 56 24.22 9.08 4.39
N GLU A 57 24.70 8.31 5.36
CA GLU A 57 24.90 6.85 5.24
C GLU A 57 23.62 6.08 4.87
N SER A 58 22.45 6.64 5.22
CA SER A 58 21.13 6.10 4.83
C SER A 58 20.76 6.33 3.35
N GLY A 59 21.59 7.05 2.59
CA GLY A 59 21.32 7.47 1.22
C GLY A 59 20.31 8.62 1.08
N LYS A 60 19.81 9.16 2.20
CA LYS A 60 18.90 10.32 2.23
C LYS A 60 19.69 11.63 2.28
N ASN A 61 19.23 12.65 1.56
CA ASN A 61 19.74 14.01 1.66
C ASN A 61 19.03 14.80 2.79
N PHE A 62 19.50 16.03 3.07
CA PHE A 62 18.92 16.87 4.12
C PHE A 62 17.44 17.20 3.91
N LEU A 63 17.00 17.37 2.65
CA LEU A 63 15.59 17.60 2.34
C LEU A 63 14.72 16.41 2.76
N MET A 64 15.13 15.19 2.43
CA MET A 64 14.42 13.97 2.84
C MET A 64 14.43 13.80 4.36
N LEU A 65 15.51 14.18 5.06
CA LEU A 65 15.55 14.17 6.53
C LEU A 65 14.55 15.17 7.13
N ALA A 66 14.50 16.39 6.61
CA ALA A 66 13.54 17.41 7.07
C ALA A 66 12.08 17.00 6.81
N VAL A 67 11.81 16.36 5.66
CA VAL A 67 10.50 15.77 5.37
C VAL A 67 10.17 14.63 6.34
N ASP A 68 11.15 13.80 6.71
CA ASP A 68 10.96 12.69 7.65
C ASP A 68 10.62 13.18 9.07
N VAL A 69 11.28 14.25 9.52
CA VAL A 69 10.99 14.99 10.75
C VAL A 69 9.61 15.64 10.67
N GLY A 70 9.24 16.14 9.49
CA GLY A 70 7.90 16.67 9.21
C GLY A 70 7.72 18.13 9.59
N ASN A 71 8.81 18.91 9.67
CA ASN A 71 8.75 20.35 9.88
C ASN A 71 8.76 21.10 8.54
N ARG A 72 7.61 21.70 8.21
CA ARG A 72 7.40 22.45 6.97
C ARG A 72 8.34 23.65 6.84
N GLU A 73 8.68 24.33 7.93
CA GLU A 73 9.58 25.50 7.90
C GLU A 73 10.99 25.09 7.49
N ILE A 74 11.52 24.01 8.07
CA ILE A 74 12.85 23.48 7.70
C ILE A 74 12.86 23.04 6.23
N VAL A 75 11.78 22.41 5.75
CA VAL A 75 11.62 22.05 4.34
C VAL A 75 11.65 23.30 3.45
N SER A 76 10.93 24.38 3.81
CA SER A 76 10.95 25.66 3.08
C SER A 76 12.35 26.25 3.02
N LEU A 77 13.05 26.31 4.17
CA LEU A 77 14.41 26.85 4.24
C LEU A 77 15.37 26.08 3.33
N LEU A 78 15.27 24.74 3.30
CA LEU A 78 16.10 23.90 2.44
C LEU A 78 15.81 24.11 0.94
N LEU A 79 14.54 24.30 0.56
CA LEU A 79 14.17 24.54 -0.84
C LEU A 79 14.55 25.95 -1.30
N GLU A 80 14.23 26.98 -0.51
CA GLU A 80 14.37 28.39 -0.89
C GLU A 80 15.81 28.91 -0.72
N LYS A 81 16.43 28.64 0.44
CA LYS A 81 17.78 29.13 0.76
C LYS A 81 18.85 28.11 0.42
N GLY A 82 18.60 26.85 0.77
CA GLY A 82 19.52 25.74 0.50
C GLY A 82 19.57 25.34 -0.98
N LYS A 83 18.56 25.71 -1.78
CA LYS A 83 18.39 25.27 -3.17
C LYS A 83 18.45 23.74 -3.30
N ALA A 84 17.87 23.04 -2.32
CA ALA A 84 17.83 21.59 -2.32
C ALA A 84 17.08 21.07 -3.56
N ASP A 85 17.61 20.02 -4.18
CA ASP A 85 16.93 19.33 -5.27
C ASP A 85 15.66 18.65 -4.75
N VAL A 86 14.51 19.22 -5.14
CA VAL A 86 13.17 18.73 -4.78
C VAL A 86 12.89 17.32 -5.32
N ASN A 87 13.56 16.95 -6.42
CA ASN A 87 13.41 15.67 -7.12
C ASN A 87 14.55 14.69 -6.84
N PHE A 88 15.37 14.97 -5.82
CA PHE A 88 16.40 14.03 -5.39
C PHE A 88 15.80 12.63 -5.19
N SER A 89 16.46 11.61 -5.75
CA SER A 89 16.02 10.23 -5.66
C SER A 89 17.10 9.35 -5.04
N THR A 90 16.73 8.53 -4.06
CA THR A 90 17.64 7.52 -3.50
C THR A 90 17.94 6.39 -4.49
N VAL A 91 18.84 5.48 -4.14
CA VAL A 91 19.17 4.29 -4.95
C VAL A 91 17.97 3.38 -5.24
N ILE A 92 16.90 3.43 -4.43
CA ILE A 92 15.64 2.69 -4.66
C ILE A 92 14.58 3.53 -5.39
N GLY A 93 14.87 4.79 -5.71
CA GLY A 93 13.96 5.74 -6.33
C GLY A 93 12.98 6.42 -5.37
N GLU A 94 13.24 6.38 -4.06
CA GLU A 94 12.43 7.13 -3.07
C GLU A 94 12.77 8.63 -3.16
N THR A 95 11.77 9.49 -3.38
CA THR A 95 11.89 10.96 -3.48
C THR A 95 11.34 11.66 -2.23
N PRO A 96 11.68 12.94 -1.98
CA PRO A 96 11.05 13.74 -0.91
C PRO A 96 9.52 13.70 -0.94
N LEU A 97 8.90 13.76 -2.13
CA LEU A 97 7.45 13.69 -2.29
C LEU A 97 6.88 12.35 -1.82
N ILE A 98 7.55 11.24 -2.14
CA ILE A 98 7.16 9.89 -1.68
C ILE A 98 7.28 9.77 -0.16
N VAL A 99 8.34 10.33 0.45
CA VAL A 99 8.48 10.34 1.92
C VAL A 99 7.37 11.17 2.57
N ALA A 100 7.05 12.35 2.03
CA ALA A 100 5.98 13.21 2.54
C ALA A 100 4.61 12.51 2.45
N ALA A 101 4.36 11.81 1.34
CA ALA A 101 3.16 11.00 1.11
C ALA A 101 3.05 9.86 2.13
N LYS A 102 4.14 9.12 2.37
CA LYS A 102 4.22 8.04 3.38
C LYS A 102 3.91 8.54 4.79
N LYS A 103 4.48 9.69 5.15
CA LYS A 103 4.30 10.32 6.47
C LYS A 103 2.93 10.98 6.62
N GLY A 104 2.20 11.19 5.51
CA GLY A 104 0.89 11.83 5.51
C GLY A 104 0.94 13.30 5.94
N LYS A 105 1.92 14.05 5.43
CA LYS A 105 2.11 15.46 5.74
C LYS A 105 1.61 16.33 4.56
N PRO A 106 0.29 16.59 4.44
CA PRO A 106 -0.27 17.26 3.26
C PRO A 106 0.28 18.67 3.03
N GLY A 107 0.65 19.39 4.09
CA GLY A 107 1.31 20.71 3.97
C GLY A 107 2.71 20.63 3.36
N ILE A 108 3.44 19.54 3.61
CA ILE A 108 4.76 19.30 2.99
C ILE A 108 4.59 18.77 1.57
N VAL A 109 3.61 17.89 1.32
CA VAL A 109 3.25 17.44 -0.03
C VAL A 109 2.95 18.65 -0.92
N GLY A 110 2.09 19.57 -0.46
CA GLY A 110 1.78 20.80 -1.18
C GLY A 110 3.02 21.66 -1.45
N LEU A 111 3.84 21.90 -0.41
CA LEU A 111 5.06 22.70 -0.54
C LEU A 111 6.04 22.11 -1.57
N LEU A 112 6.24 20.78 -1.57
CA LEU A 112 7.11 20.12 -2.53
C LEU A 112 6.58 20.25 -3.97
N LEU A 113 5.27 20.08 -4.16
CA LEU A 113 4.62 20.22 -5.48
C LEU A 113 4.70 21.67 -6.00
N GLU A 114 4.51 22.66 -5.14
CA GLU A 114 4.68 24.09 -5.46
C GLU A 114 6.11 24.41 -5.93
N HIS A 115 7.10 23.66 -5.44
CA HIS A 115 8.51 23.78 -5.83
C HIS A 115 8.91 22.86 -6.99
N GLY A 116 7.95 22.23 -7.68
CA GLY A 116 8.22 21.44 -8.89
C GLY A 116 8.55 19.97 -8.64
N ALA A 117 8.13 19.40 -7.51
CA ALA A 117 8.22 17.96 -7.29
C ALA A 117 7.45 17.17 -8.37
N GLU A 118 8.09 16.17 -8.95
CA GLU A 118 7.50 15.31 -9.96
C GLU A 118 6.45 14.38 -9.35
N VAL A 119 5.18 14.71 -9.54
CA VAL A 119 4.02 13.95 -9.01
C VAL A 119 3.96 12.49 -9.51
N HIS A 120 4.61 12.19 -10.63
CA HIS A 120 4.64 10.87 -11.25
C HIS A 120 5.97 10.12 -11.05
N ALA A 121 6.88 10.64 -10.22
CA ALA A 121 8.13 9.93 -9.92
C ALA A 121 7.83 8.56 -9.28
N GLN A 122 8.54 7.54 -9.75
CA GLN A 122 8.34 6.16 -9.32
C GLN A 122 9.62 5.59 -8.69
N MET A 123 9.44 4.83 -7.61
CA MET A 123 10.47 3.95 -7.09
C MET A 123 10.78 2.84 -8.11
N LYS A 124 11.92 2.16 -7.93
CA LYS A 124 12.29 1.00 -8.76
C LYS A 124 11.28 -0.15 -8.69
N SER A 125 10.39 -0.18 -7.71
CA SER A 125 9.27 -1.14 -7.61
C SER A 125 8.04 -0.74 -8.45
N GLY A 126 8.05 0.42 -9.11
CA GLY A 126 6.91 1.00 -9.83
C GLY A 126 5.96 1.83 -8.96
N TRP A 127 6.28 1.99 -7.67
CA TRP A 127 5.43 2.72 -6.74
C TRP A 127 5.63 4.22 -6.84
N ASP A 128 4.54 4.97 -6.95
CA ASP A 128 4.54 6.44 -6.89
C ASP A 128 4.08 6.95 -5.52
N ALA A 129 4.06 8.27 -5.36
CA ALA A 129 3.60 8.92 -4.13
C ALA A 129 2.12 8.62 -3.82
N LEU A 130 1.27 8.47 -4.84
CA LEU A 130 -0.16 8.21 -4.66
C LEU A 130 -0.40 6.80 -4.10
N MET A 131 0.28 5.78 -4.64
CA MET A 131 0.24 4.41 -4.13
C MET A 131 0.74 4.33 -2.68
N VAL A 132 1.82 5.04 -2.37
CA VAL A 132 2.37 5.08 -1.01
C VAL A 132 1.38 5.74 -0.05
N ALA A 133 0.87 6.94 -0.37
CA ALA A 133 -0.15 7.59 0.46
C ALA A 133 -1.39 6.71 0.65
N ALA A 134 -1.82 6.02 -0.42
CA ALA A 134 -2.97 5.15 -0.40
C ALA A 134 -2.76 3.92 0.52
N ARG A 135 -1.60 3.27 0.43
CA ARG A 135 -1.25 2.12 1.29
C ARG A 135 -1.19 2.47 2.77
N TYR A 136 -0.78 3.69 3.10
CA TYR A 136 -0.64 4.14 4.50
C TYR A 136 -1.86 4.92 5.02
N GLY A 137 -2.96 4.98 4.23
CA GLY A 137 -4.22 5.56 4.66
C GLY A 137 -4.18 7.07 4.81
N LYS A 138 -3.32 7.75 4.04
CA LYS A 138 -3.08 9.19 4.18
C LYS A 138 -4.05 10.00 3.30
N THR A 139 -5.33 10.01 3.66
CA THR A 139 -6.42 10.61 2.85
C THR A 139 -6.12 12.03 2.38
N GLN A 140 -5.69 12.93 3.27
CA GLN A 140 -5.37 14.31 2.87
C GLN A 140 -4.16 14.42 1.93
N ALA A 141 -3.18 13.51 2.05
CA ALA A 141 -2.05 13.46 1.11
C ALA A 141 -2.51 12.92 -0.25
N VAL A 142 -3.38 11.91 -0.27
CA VAL A 142 -4.03 11.39 -1.48
C VAL A 142 -4.78 12.51 -2.20
N GLU A 143 -5.64 13.25 -1.49
CA GLU A 143 -6.39 14.38 -2.06
C GLU A 143 -5.47 15.46 -2.66
N LYS A 144 -4.38 15.81 -1.96
CA LYS A 144 -3.39 16.77 -2.46
C LYS A 144 -2.69 16.29 -3.73
N LEU A 145 -2.25 15.03 -3.75
CA LEU A 145 -1.61 14.43 -4.92
C LEU A 145 -2.56 14.38 -6.12
N LEU A 146 -3.81 13.98 -5.90
CA LEU A 146 -4.85 13.96 -6.95
C LEU A 146 -5.18 15.37 -7.45
N GLY A 147 -5.27 16.35 -6.55
CA GLY A 147 -5.45 17.76 -6.90
C GLY A 147 -4.30 18.34 -7.71
N ALA A 148 -3.09 17.80 -7.55
CA ALA A 148 -1.90 18.15 -8.32
C ALA A 148 -1.71 17.29 -9.58
N GLY A 149 -2.72 16.51 -9.98
CA GLY A 149 -2.70 15.76 -11.24
C GLY A 149 -2.11 14.35 -11.17
N ALA A 150 -1.91 13.78 -9.98
CA ALA A 150 -1.49 12.37 -9.85
C ALA A 150 -2.45 11.44 -10.61
N LYS A 151 -1.90 10.49 -11.37
CA LYS A 151 -2.66 9.57 -12.22
C LYS A 151 -3.11 8.35 -11.40
N VAL A 152 -4.42 8.12 -11.32
CA VAL A 152 -5.00 6.97 -10.59
C VAL A 152 -4.74 5.61 -11.26
N LYS A 153 -4.34 5.60 -12.53
CA LYS A 153 -4.13 4.38 -13.34
C LYS A 153 -2.71 3.84 -13.32
N VAL A 154 -1.78 4.50 -12.61
CA VAL A 154 -0.40 4.01 -12.50
C VAL A 154 -0.45 2.65 -11.80
N MET A 155 0.42 1.74 -12.24
CA MET A 155 0.54 0.39 -11.71
C MET A 155 1.97 0.11 -11.26
N ASP A 156 2.12 -0.63 -10.16
CA ASP A 156 3.42 -1.13 -9.72
C ASP A 156 3.87 -2.34 -10.55
N LYS A 157 5.02 -2.92 -10.22
CA LYS A 157 5.56 -4.09 -10.92
C LYS A 157 4.69 -5.35 -10.82
N GLU A 158 3.73 -5.39 -9.91
CA GLU A 158 2.77 -6.49 -9.75
C GLU A 158 1.40 -6.15 -10.33
N ASP A 159 1.32 -5.07 -11.11
CA ASP A 159 0.11 -4.50 -11.70
C ASP A 159 -0.91 -4.01 -10.66
N ASN A 160 -0.45 -3.65 -9.45
CA ASN A 160 -1.32 -3.06 -8.43
C ASN A 160 -1.47 -1.55 -8.61
N THR A 161 -2.70 -1.07 -8.50
CA THR A 161 -3.03 0.36 -8.47
C THR A 161 -3.03 0.91 -7.04
N ALA A 162 -3.10 2.24 -6.90
CA ALA A 162 -3.29 2.88 -5.59
C ALA A 162 -4.58 2.40 -4.88
N LEU A 163 -5.65 2.14 -5.64
CA LEU A 163 -6.92 1.61 -5.12
C LEU A 163 -6.73 0.21 -4.50
N MET A 164 -5.95 -0.65 -5.15
CA MET A 164 -5.62 -1.98 -4.64
C MET A 164 -4.79 -1.93 -3.36
N HIS A 165 -3.82 -1.01 -3.26
CA HIS A 165 -3.07 -0.83 -2.02
C HIS A 165 -3.92 -0.30 -0.86
N ALA A 166 -4.85 0.62 -1.14
CA ALA A 166 -5.82 1.09 -0.13
C ALA A 166 -6.75 -0.04 0.33
N ALA A 167 -7.23 -0.86 -0.60
CA ALA A 167 -8.08 -2.01 -0.33
C ALA A 167 -7.37 -3.08 0.50
N LEU A 168 -6.13 -3.42 0.15
CA LEU A 168 -5.29 -4.35 0.90
C LEU A 168 -5.02 -3.91 2.35
N LYS A 169 -5.14 -2.62 2.66
CA LYS A 169 -4.94 -2.05 4.01
C LYS A 169 -6.22 -1.52 4.66
N GLY A 170 -7.36 -1.72 4.02
CA GLY A 170 -8.67 -1.41 4.60
C GLY A 170 -8.98 0.08 4.71
N HIS A 171 -8.31 0.93 3.93
CA HIS A 171 -8.44 2.37 4.01
C HIS A 171 -9.64 2.88 3.21
N ALA A 172 -10.86 2.68 3.75
CA ALA A 172 -12.12 3.02 3.09
C ALA A 172 -12.22 4.48 2.62
N GLN A 173 -11.77 5.46 3.42
CA GLN A 173 -11.77 6.87 3.03
C GLN A 173 -10.85 7.17 1.83
N VAL A 174 -9.73 6.46 1.73
CA VAL A 174 -8.84 6.57 0.57
C VAL A 174 -9.49 5.94 -0.66
N ILE A 175 -10.18 4.82 -0.49
CA ILE A 175 -10.94 4.16 -1.57
C ILE A 175 -11.98 5.14 -2.14
N GLU A 176 -12.77 5.77 -1.27
CA GLU A 176 -13.76 6.78 -1.65
C GLU A 176 -13.09 7.93 -2.42
N ALA A 177 -12.02 8.53 -1.89
CA ALA A 177 -11.30 9.62 -2.55
C ALA A 177 -10.71 9.24 -3.92
N LEU A 178 -10.22 8.00 -4.09
CA LEU A 178 -9.69 7.51 -5.36
C LEU A 178 -10.82 7.26 -6.38
N VAL A 179 -11.93 6.68 -5.94
CA VAL A 179 -13.11 6.42 -6.78
C VAL A 179 -13.73 7.75 -7.25
N ASP A 180 -13.82 8.75 -6.38
CA ASP A 180 -14.29 10.10 -6.73
C ASP A 180 -13.42 10.76 -7.82
N LYS A 181 -12.15 10.34 -7.94
CA LYS A 181 -11.23 10.71 -9.01
C LYS A 181 -11.15 9.66 -10.13
N SER A 182 -12.22 8.89 -10.31
CA SER A 182 -12.41 7.93 -11.41
C SER A 182 -11.36 6.82 -11.45
N ALA A 183 -10.89 6.36 -10.29
CA ALA A 183 -10.08 5.14 -10.22
C ALA A 183 -10.88 3.93 -10.75
N GLU A 184 -10.21 3.09 -11.54
CA GLU A 184 -10.84 1.91 -12.13
C GLU A 184 -11.02 0.81 -11.06
N VAL A 185 -12.26 0.61 -10.63
CA VAL A 185 -12.61 -0.36 -9.58
C VAL A 185 -12.41 -1.81 -10.03
N GLY A 186 -12.57 -2.08 -11.33
CA GLY A 186 -12.47 -3.40 -11.93
C GLY A 186 -11.07 -3.83 -12.36
N ALA A 187 -10.04 -2.99 -12.16
CA ALA A 187 -8.67 -3.33 -12.53
C ALA A 187 -8.21 -4.63 -11.87
N ARG A 188 -7.34 -5.37 -12.55
CA ARG A 188 -6.82 -6.68 -12.11
C ARG A 188 -5.31 -6.64 -12.09
N ASN A 189 -4.72 -7.15 -11.01
CA ASN A 189 -3.27 -7.31 -10.90
C ASN A 189 -2.81 -8.63 -11.55
N LYS A 190 -1.51 -8.94 -11.48
CA LYS A 190 -0.94 -10.18 -12.07
C LYS A 190 -1.53 -11.49 -11.54
N LEU A 191 -2.14 -11.47 -10.36
CA LEU A 191 -2.82 -12.63 -9.77
C LEU A 191 -4.32 -12.67 -10.11
N GLY A 192 -4.78 -11.75 -10.97
CA GLY A 192 -6.19 -11.60 -11.29
C GLY A 192 -7.01 -10.93 -10.18
N ASN A 193 -6.37 -10.47 -9.11
CA ASN A 193 -7.07 -9.88 -7.97
C ASN A 193 -7.55 -8.47 -8.32
N THR A 194 -8.81 -8.19 -8.00
CA THR A 194 -9.36 -6.83 -7.96
C THR A 194 -9.18 -6.23 -6.57
N ALA A 195 -9.40 -4.92 -6.44
CA ALA A 195 -9.41 -4.27 -5.13
C ALA A 195 -10.41 -4.94 -4.16
N LEU A 196 -11.58 -5.39 -4.66
CA LEU A 196 -12.58 -6.09 -3.84
C LEU A 196 -12.05 -7.41 -3.30
N ILE A 197 -11.37 -8.20 -4.13
CA ILE A 197 -10.75 -9.47 -3.73
C ILE A 197 -9.69 -9.23 -2.65
N LEU A 198 -8.82 -8.22 -2.83
CA LEU A 198 -7.77 -7.90 -1.84
C LEU A 198 -8.35 -7.44 -0.50
N ALA A 199 -9.42 -6.62 -0.51
CA ALA A 199 -10.10 -6.22 0.71
C ALA A 199 -10.80 -7.39 1.40
N ALA A 200 -11.36 -8.33 0.63
CA ALA A 200 -12.01 -9.52 1.15
C ALA A 200 -11.01 -10.50 1.78
N ASP A 201 -9.87 -10.76 1.13
CA ASP A 201 -8.77 -11.61 1.64
C ASP A 201 -8.23 -11.10 2.99
N GLN A 202 -8.20 -9.77 3.16
CA GLN A 202 -7.72 -9.12 4.39
C GLN A 202 -8.82 -8.81 5.43
N GLY A 203 -10.08 -9.17 5.15
CA GLY A 203 -11.18 -9.02 6.11
C GLY A 203 -11.65 -7.58 6.33
N HIS A 204 -11.36 -6.67 5.41
CA HIS A 204 -11.62 -5.24 5.57
C HIS A 204 -13.06 -4.87 5.19
N CYS A 205 -14.00 -5.16 6.07
CA CYS A 205 -15.45 -5.00 5.87
C CYS A 205 -15.88 -3.61 5.37
N ARG A 206 -15.31 -2.52 5.92
CA ARG A 206 -15.60 -1.14 5.45
C ARG A 206 -15.05 -0.86 4.05
N ALA A 207 -13.89 -1.40 3.71
CA ALA A 207 -13.32 -1.26 2.37
C ALA A 207 -14.12 -2.04 1.33
N VAL A 208 -14.60 -3.25 1.70
CA VAL A 208 -15.51 -4.04 0.87
C VAL A 208 -16.81 -3.28 0.61
N ASP A 209 -17.45 -2.70 1.62
CA ASP A 209 -18.68 -1.90 1.44
C ASP A 209 -18.44 -0.69 0.53
N ALA A 210 -17.35 0.04 0.72
CA ALA A 210 -16.98 1.18 -0.13
C ALA A 210 -16.77 0.76 -1.59
N LEU A 211 -16.07 -0.34 -1.84
CA LEU A 211 -15.82 -0.86 -3.19
C LEU A 211 -17.11 -1.35 -3.86
N LEU A 212 -18.00 -2.01 -3.14
CA LEU A 212 -19.30 -2.45 -3.67
C LEU A 212 -20.20 -1.26 -4.00
N LYS A 213 -20.21 -0.22 -3.16
CA LYS A 213 -20.91 1.05 -3.45
C LYS A 213 -20.32 1.75 -4.69
N ALA A 214 -19.02 1.62 -4.91
CA ALA A 214 -18.32 2.11 -6.09
C ALA A 214 -18.52 1.24 -7.35
N GLY A 215 -19.37 0.21 -7.30
CA GLY A 215 -19.68 -0.63 -8.46
C GLY A 215 -18.68 -1.77 -8.72
N ALA A 216 -17.90 -2.18 -7.70
CA ALA A 216 -17.08 -3.39 -7.82
C ALA A 216 -17.95 -4.61 -8.17
N LYS A 217 -17.51 -5.41 -9.14
CA LYS A 217 -18.18 -6.66 -9.49
C LYS A 217 -18.07 -7.65 -8.33
N ILE A 218 -19.20 -7.95 -7.68
CA ILE A 218 -19.27 -8.85 -6.53
C ILE A 218 -18.78 -10.27 -6.86
N GLU A 219 -19.06 -10.72 -8.09
CA GLU A 219 -18.61 -12.00 -8.67
C GLU A 219 -17.28 -11.86 -9.45
N ALA A 220 -16.39 -10.94 -9.03
CA ALA A 220 -15.03 -10.92 -9.55
C ALA A 220 -14.35 -12.25 -9.21
N ARG A 221 -13.48 -12.74 -10.09
CA ARG A 221 -12.74 -13.98 -9.89
C ARG A 221 -11.25 -13.70 -9.94
N ASP A 222 -10.46 -14.29 -9.05
CA ASP A 222 -9.00 -14.26 -9.17
C ASP A 222 -8.51 -15.22 -10.28
N ARG A 223 -7.20 -15.49 -10.33
CA ARG A 223 -6.61 -16.43 -11.31
C ARG A 223 -6.97 -17.90 -11.10
N PHE A 224 -7.55 -18.27 -9.95
CA PHE A 224 -7.99 -19.62 -9.63
C PHE A 224 -9.52 -19.73 -9.72
N GLY A 225 -10.19 -18.69 -10.20
CA GLY A 225 -11.64 -18.63 -10.25
C GLY A 225 -12.30 -18.30 -8.91
N ALA A 226 -11.56 -18.05 -7.83
CA ALA A 226 -12.14 -17.80 -6.51
C ALA A 226 -12.81 -16.42 -6.44
N THR A 227 -14.02 -16.37 -5.89
CA THR A 227 -14.78 -15.13 -5.68
C THR A 227 -14.42 -14.48 -4.34
N PRO A 228 -14.71 -13.17 -4.14
CA PRO A 228 -14.57 -12.54 -2.83
C PRO A 228 -15.24 -13.31 -1.69
N LEU A 229 -16.36 -13.99 -1.95
CA LEU A 229 -17.09 -14.77 -0.95
C LEU A 229 -16.34 -16.04 -0.55
N ILE A 230 -15.81 -16.79 -1.54
CA ILE A 230 -14.99 -17.99 -1.29
C ILE A 230 -13.76 -17.59 -0.46
N ILE A 231 -13.09 -16.50 -0.88
CA ILE A 231 -11.88 -16.00 -0.23
C ILE A 231 -12.16 -15.55 1.20
N SER A 232 -13.24 -14.79 1.45
CA SER A 232 -13.55 -14.32 2.81
C SER A 232 -13.97 -15.46 3.74
N ALA A 233 -14.64 -16.50 3.23
CA ALA A 233 -15.00 -17.69 3.98
C ALA A 233 -13.75 -18.52 4.35
N ALA A 234 -12.87 -18.81 3.38
CA ALA A 234 -11.61 -19.52 3.61
C ALA A 234 -10.70 -18.82 4.63
N ARG A 235 -10.76 -17.47 4.66
CA ARG A 235 -10.00 -16.64 5.61
C ARG A 235 -10.74 -16.34 6.93
N ARG A 236 -11.95 -16.88 7.12
CA ARG A 236 -12.76 -16.75 8.35
C ARG A 236 -13.21 -15.31 8.64
N HIS A 237 -13.40 -14.50 7.60
CA HIS A 237 -13.78 -13.09 7.71
C HIS A 237 -15.29 -12.90 7.75
N GLY A 238 -15.93 -13.26 8.87
CA GLY A 238 -17.39 -13.26 9.02
C GLY A 238 -18.11 -11.95 8.63
N CYS A 239 -17.55 -10.79 8.98
CA CYS A 239 -18.13 -9.49 8.58
C CYS A 239 -18.18 -9.33 7.05
N VAL A 240 -17.09 -9.68 6.37
CA VAL A 240 -17.01 -9.58 4.90
C VAL A 240 -17.95 -10.58 4.25
N THR A 241 -17.94 -11.85 4.69
CA THR A 241 -18.83 -12.89 4.16
C THR A 241 -20.29 -12.48 4.31
N SER A 242 -20.71 -12.06 5.52
CA SER A 242 -22.07 -11.59 5.79
C SER A 242 -22.46 -10.40 4.90
N LEU A 243 -21.55 -9.43 4.73
CA LEU A 243 -21.79 -8.28 3.86
C LEU A 243 -21.95 -8.69 2.39
N LEU A 244 -21.09 -9.57 1.87
CA LEU A 244 -21.17 -10.06 0.49
C LEU A 244 -22.48 -10.80 0.23
N LEU A 245 -22.89 -11.71 1.13
CA LEU A 245 -24.17 -12.42 1.05
C LEU A 245 -25.35 -11.43 1.04
N LYS A 246 -25.35 -10.46 1.96
CA LYS A 246 -26.36 -9.40 2.02
C LYS A 246 -26.42 -8.56 0.74
N LYS A 247 -25.31 -8.42 0.03
CA LYS A 247 -25.20 -7.69 -1.24
C LYS A 247 -25.49 -8.56 -2.46
N GLY A 248 -25.90 -9.82 -2.26
CA GLY A 248 -26.34 -10.72 -3.32
C GLY A 248 -25.22 -11.52 -3.96
N ALA A 249 -24.11 -11.78 -3.25
CA ALA A 249 -23.11 -12.73 -3.73
C ALA A 249 -23.73 -14.12 -3.91
N ASN A 250 -23.36 -14.82 -4.98
CA ASN A 250 -23.81 -16.18 -5.20
C ASN A 250 -23.16 -17.13 -4.18
N VAL A 251 -23.94 -17.57 -3.20
CA VAL A 251 -23.49 -18.45 -2.12
C VAL A 251 -22.91 -19.79 -2.62
N ASN A 252 -23.39 -20.27 -3.76
CA ASN A 252 -22.96 -21.53 -4.38
C ASN A 252 -21.97 -21.31 -5.54
N ALA A 253 -21.36 -20.12 -5.63
CA ALA A 253 -20.23 -19.93 -6.53
C ALA A 253 -19.08 -20.87 -6.15
N TYR A 254 -18.38 -21.37 -7.16
CA TYR A 254 -17.25 -22.27 -7.01
C TYR A 254 -16.04 -21.81 -7.81
N ASP A 255 -14.84 -22.10 -7.33
CA ASP A 255 -13.57 -21.82 -8.00
C ASP A 255 -13.25 -22.86 -9.11
N GLU A 256 -12.07 -22.78 -9.73
CA GLU A 256 -11.67 -23.73 -10.78
C GLU A 256 -11.46 -25.17 -10.27
N ASN A 257 -11.26 -25.36 -8.96
CA ASN A 257 -11.14 -26.67 -8.32
C ASN A 257 -12.49 -27.20 -7.82
N GLY A 258 -13.57 -26.42 -7.96
CA GLY A 258 -14.90 -26.77 -7.48
C GLY A 258 -15.15 -26.44 -6.01
N HIS A 259 -14.26 -25.71 -5.35
CA HIS A 259 -14.46 -25.28 -3.96
C HIS A 259 -15.50 -24.16 -3.88
N THR A 260 -16.47 -24.31 -2.99
CA THR A 260 -17.44 -23.27 -2.62
C THR A 260 -17.01 -22.58 -1.34
N ALA A 261 -17.67 -21.47 -1.00
CA ALA A 261 -17.47 -20.83 0.30
C ALA A 261 -17.75 -21.78 1.48
N LEU A 262 -18.76 -22.66 1.33
CA LEU A 262 -19.12 -23.64 2.36
C LEU A 262 -18.06 -24.73 2.49
N SER A 263 -17.54 -25.27 1.39
CA SER A 263 -16.49 -26.30 1.46
C SER A 263 -15.22 -25.77 2.11
N GLU A 264 -14.85 -24.52 1.82
CA GLU A 264 -13.70 -23.86 2.46
C GLU A 264 -13.92 -23.63 3.96
N ALA A 265 -15.12 -23.16 4.36
CA ALA A 265 -15.47 -22.98 5.77
C ALA A 265 -15.44 -24.31 6.55
N SER A 266 -15.98 -25.38 5.96
CA SER A 266 -15.94 -26.73 6.55
C SER A 266 -14.52 -27.28 6.64
N ALA A 267 -13.69 -27.11 5.61
CA ALA A 267 -12.29 -27.54 5.62
C ALA A 267 -11.47 -26.79 6.68
N ALA A 268 -11.80 -25.52 6.94
CA ALA A 268 -11.20 -24.72 8.00
C ALA A 268 -11.73 -25.05 9.41
N GLY A 269 -12.79 -25.86 9.53
CA GLY A 269 -13.46 -26.17 10.80
C GLY A 269 -14.19 -24.97 11.41
N ASP A 270 -14.63 -24.02 10.60
CA ASP A 270 -15.34 -22.81 11.04
C ASP A 270 -16.86 -23.03 11.01
N GLU A 271 -17.39 -23.58 12.11
CA GLU A 271 -18.82 -23.91 12.27
C GLU A 271 -19.71 -22.67 12.11
N ASP A 272 -19.34 -21.53 12.73
CA ASP A 272 -20.10 -20.29 12.64
C ASP A 272 -20.19 -19.78 11.19
N MET A 273 -19.10 -19.90 10.42
CA MET A 273 -19.08 -19.54 9.00
C MET A 273 -19.92 -20.52 8.16
N ALA A 274 -19.82 -21.81 8.43
CA ALA A 274 -20.63 -22.83 7.75
C ALA A 274 -22.12 -22.60 7.99
N ASP A 275 -22.52 -22.34 9.24
CA ASP A 275 -23.89 -22.01 9.61
C ASP A 275 -24.36 -20.73 8.91
N LEU A 276 -23.55 -19.67 8.90
CA LEU A 276 -23.86 -18.44 8.18
C LEU A 276 -24.14 -18.71 6.70
N LEU A 277 -23.31 -19.54 6.05
CA LEU A 277 -23.46 -19.88 4.64
C LEU A 277 -24.71 -20.75 4.40
N LEU A 278 -24.96 -21.76 5.22
CA LEU A 278 -26.15 -22.62 5.16
C LEU A 278 -27.44 -21.81 5.35
N MET A 279 -27.47 -20.89 6.32
CA MET A 279 -28.59 -19.97 6.53
C MET A 279 -28.85 -19.05 5.34
N ASN A 280 -27.83 -18.81 4.51
CA ASN A 280 -27.94 -18.03 3.27
C ASN A 280 -28.10 -18.91 2.02
N GLY A 281 -28.44 -20.19 2.17
CA GLY A 281 -28.78 -21.08 1.06
C GLY A 281 -27.60 -21.77 0.39
N ALA A 282 -26.45 -21.88 1.08
CA ALA A 282 -25.37 -22.75 0.63
C ALA A 282 -25.87 -24.20 0.55
N ASP A 283 -25.59 -24.86 -0.57
CA ASP A 283 -25.93 -26.26 -0.78
C ASP A 283 -24.79 -27.15 -0.22
N PRO A 284 -25.02 -27.93 0.86
CA PRO A 284 -24.02 -28.83 1.42
C PRO A 284 -23.66 -30.00 0.48
N ASP A 285 -24.52 -30.26 -0.51
CA ASP A 285 -24.36 -31.31 -1.51
C ASP A 285 -23.79 -30.75 -2.84
N TYR A 286 -23.30 -29.51 -2.85
CA TYR A 286 -22.71 -28.89 -4.05
C TYR A 286 -21.32 -29.49 -4.35
N TRP A 287 -21.30 -30.58 -5.12
CA TRP A 287 -20.09 -31.21 -5.66
C TRP A 287 -20.15 -31.24 -7.19
N GLN A 288 -19.02 -30.99 -7.87
CA GLN A 288 -19.00 -31.12 -9.33
C GLN A 288 -19.33 -32.55 -9.79
N HIS A 289 -20.07 -32.62 -10.90
CA HIS A 289 -20.53 -33.78 -11.72
C HIS A 289 -22.01 -34.17 -11.64
N GLY A 290 -22.87 -33.44 -10.92
CA GLY A 290 -24.32 -33.61 -11.08
C GLY A 290 -24.86 -35.00 -10.70
N VAL A 291 -24.18 -35.71 -9.81
CA VAL A 291 -24.65 -36.99 -9.27
C VAL A 291 -25.19 -36.76 -7.86
N ARG A 292 -26.51 -36.83 -7.72
CA ARG A 292 -27.23 -36.97 -6.44
C ARG A 292 -26.57 -38.10 -5.63
N CYS A 293 -26.14 -37.88 -4.37
CA CYS A 293 -25.38 -38.83 -3.52
C CYS A 293 -25.59 -40.30 -3.96
N SER A 294 -24.68 -40.83 -4.79
CA SER A 294 -24.66 -42.24 -5.16
C SER A 294 -23.51 -42.92 -4.43
N LEU A 295 -23.43 -42.75 -3.11
CA LEU A 295 -22.62 -43.65 -2.29
C LEU A 295 -23.30 -45.00 -2.34
N THR A 296 -22.76 -45.90 -3.17
CA THR A 296 -23.03 -47.32 -3.05
C THR A 296 -22.63 -47.75 -1.62
N PRO A 297 -23.36 -48.71 -1.01
CA PRO A 297 -23.10 -49.13 0.38
C PRO A 297 -21.65 -49.50 0.70
N ASP A 298 -20.88 -49.88 -0.33
CA ASP A 298 -19.53 -50.43 -0.19
C ASP A 298 -18.41 -49.36 -0.31
N HIS A 299 -18.75 -48.09 -0.50
CA HIS A 299 -17.74 -47.02 -0.59
C HIS A 299 -17.14 -46.74 0.79
N PRO A 300 -15.80 -46.65 0.96
CA PRO A 300 -15.15 -46.45 2.27
C PRO A 300 -15.61 -45.20 3.03
N ALA A 301 -16.06 -44.18 2.30
CA ALA A 301 -16.62 -42.95 2.85
C ALA A 301 -18.06 -43.10 3.39
N ALA A 302 -18.77 -44.20 3.10
CA ALA A 302 -20.12 -44.47 3.61
C ALA A 302 -20.13 -44.86 5.09
N SER A 303 -18.98 -45.32 5.62
CA SER A 303 -18.79 -45.65 7.04
C SER A 303 -18.24 -44.51 7.89
N ASP A 304 -17.91 -43.35 7.30
CA ASP A 304 -17.50 -42.18 8.06
C ASP A 304 -18.73 -41.46 8.60
N GLU A 305 -18.93 -41.49 9.93
CA GLU A 305 -20.09 -40.88 10.58
C GLU A 305 -20.08 -39.34 10.54
N ARG A 306 -18.96 -38.73 10.13
CA ARG A 306 -18.87 -37.30 9.84
C ARG A 306 -19.19 -36.98 8.39
N ASN A 307 -19.43 -37.99 7.55
CA ASN A 307 -19.85 -37.80 6.16
C ASN A 307 -21.35 -37.46 6.09
N PRO A 308 -21.73 -36.27 5.57
CA PRO A 308 -23.12 -35.86 5.46
C PRO A 308 -24.01 -36.82 4.63
N CYS A 309 -23.47 -37.50 3.61
CA CYS A 309 -24.24 -38.50 2.84
C CYS A 309 -24.52 -39.79 3.66
N ALA A 310 -23.72 -40.13 4.68
CA ALA A 310 -23.92 -41.30 5.54
C ALA A 310 -24.98 -41.04 6.62
N ILE A 311 -24.99 -39.83 7.18
CA ILE A 311 -25.98 -39.37 8.17
C ILE A 311 -27.41 -39.47 7.60
N ARG A 312 -27.59 -39.05 6.34
CA ARG A 312 -28.91 -39.02 5.67
C ARG A 312 -29.51 -40.38 5.30
N LYS A 313 -28.72 -41.46 5.28
CA LYS A 313 -29.23 -42.84 5.10
C LYS A 313 -29.74 -43.47 6.40
N LYS A 314 -29.31 -42.98 7.57
CA LYS A 314 -29.82 -43.46 8.86
C LYS A 314 -31.23 -42.94 9.16
N ASP A 315 -31.61 -41.82 8.53
CA ASP A 315 -32.91 -41.13 8.73
C ASP A 315 -33.99 -41.48 7.69
N LYS A 316 -33.79 -42.51 6.86
CA LYS A 316 -34.79 -43.07 5.92
C LYS A 316 -35.03 -44.53 6.19
#